data_AF-H1LZM4-F1
#
_entry.id   AF-H1LZM4-F1
#
_cell.length_a   1.000
_cell.length_b   1.000
_cell.length_c   1.000
_cell.angle_alpha   90.00
_cell.angle_beta   90.00
_cell.angle_gamma   90.00
#
_symmetry.space_group_name_H-M   'P 1'
#
loop_
_entity.id
_entity.type
_entity.pdbx_description
1 polymer ?
#
loop_
_entity_poly.entity_id
_entity_poly.type
_entity_poly.pdbx_seq_one_letter_code
_entity_poly.pdbx_strand_id
1 'polypeptide(L)'
;MVSGLGNTRKLINKIERGEAKYDFVEVMACPGGCVGGGGQPVKDGYELAFNRGKKLYFLDENSEIRYSHENKDIIALYDEYFHKPLSHRAHELLHVHE
;
A
#
# COMPACT_ATOMS: atom_id res chain seq x y z
N MET A 1 3.00 -9.68 -3.68
CA MET A 1 3.36 -8.30 -4.05
C MET A 1 4.22 -8.32 -5.31
N VAL A 2 3.98 -7.41 -6.26
CA VAL A 2 4.82 -7.21 -7.45
C VAL A 2 5.08 -5.71 -7.64
N SER A 3 6.32 -5.36 -7.94
CA SER A 3 6.71 -3.97 -8.26
C SER A 3 7.18 -3.87 -9.71
N GLY A 4 6.77 -2.79 -10.37
CA GLY A 4 7.04 -2.54 -11.79
C GLY A 4 5.91 -3.05 -12.69
N LEU A 5 5.41 -2.19 -13.57
CA LEU A 5 4.35 -2.55 -14.52
C LEU A 5 4.77 -3.64 -15.51
N GLY A 6 6.05 -3.69 -15.89
CA GLY A 6 6.58 -4.77 -16.72
C GLY A 6 6.56 -6.14 -16.03
N ASN A 7 6.89 -6.19 -14.73
CA ASN A 7 6.80 -7.42 -13.93
C ASN A 7 5.34 -7.81 -13.67
N THR A 8 4.48 -6.82 -13.48
CA THR A 8 3.03 -7.02 -13.30
C THR A 8 2.43 -7.73 -14.51
N ARG A 9 2.74 -7.28 -15.73
CA ARG A 9 2.28 -7.95 -16.96
C ARG A 9 2.74 -9.42 -17.03
N LYS A 10 3.99 -9.70 -16.66
CA LYS A 10 4.50 -11.08 -16.62
C LYS A 10 3.76 -11.92 -15.57
N LEU A 11 3.45 -11.35 -14.41
CA LEU A 11 2.71 -12.04 -13.35
C LEU A 11 1.27 -12.35 -13.79
N ILE A 12 0.57 -11.37 -14.36
CA ILE A 12 -0.80 -11.55 -14.88
C ILE A 12 -0.84 -12.72 -15.88
N ASN A 13 0.06 -12.73 -16.87
CA ASN A 13 0.13 -13.82 -17.85
C ASN A 13 0.34 -15.20 -17.20
N LYS A 14 1.13 -15.29 -16.13
CA LYS A 14 1.34 -16.55 -15.40
C LYS A 14 0.08 -16.99 -14.64
N ILE A 15 -0.63 -16.05 -14.03
CA ILE A 15 -1.88 -16.32 -13.32
C ILE A 15 -2.93 -16.82 -14.31
N GLU A 16 -3.10 -16.13 -15.44
CA GLU A 16 -4.05 -16.52 -16.50
C GLU A 16 -3.76 -17.91 -17.09
N ARG A 17 -2.48 -18.29 -17.21
CA ARG A 17 -2.07 -19.64 -17.65
C ARG A 17 -2.17 -20.71 -16.55
N GLY A 18 -2.54 -20.35 -15.33
CA GLY A 18 -2.59 -21.26 -14.18
C GLY A 18 -1.22 -21.67 -13.64
N GLU A 19 -0.15 -21.01 -14.06
CA GLU A 19 1.23 -21.25 -13.63
C GLU A 19 1.55 -20.58 -12.29
N ALA A 20 0.75 -19.59 -11.88
CA ALA A 20 0.86 -18.91 -10.60
C ALA A 20 -0.54 -18.81 -9.95
N LYS A 21 -0.62 -19.13 -8.65
CA LYS A 21 -1.88 -19.10 -7.88
C LYS A 21 -1.68 -18.22 -6.66
N TYR A 22 -2.47 -17.16 -6.57
CA TYR A 22 -2.47 -16.20 -5.46
C TYR A 22 -3.92 -15.77 -5.18
N ASP A 23 -4.30 -15.70 -3.91
CA ASP A 23 -5.64 -15.24 -3.52
C ASP A 23 -5.74 -13.71 -3.48
N PHE A 24 -4.61 -13.03 -3.24
CA PHE A 24 -4.52 -11.59 -3.17
C PHE A 24 -3.18 -11.10 -3.74
N VAL A 25 -3.21 -10.08 -4.60
CA VAL A 25 -2.02 -9.53 -5.26
C VAL A 25 -2.00 -8.01 -5.13
N GLU A 26 -0.99 -7.49 -4.43
CA GLU A 26 -0.69 -6.06 -4.41
C GLU A 26 0.29 -5.70 -5.55
N VAL A 27 -0.03 -4.65 -6.29
CA VAL A 27 0.75 -4.13 -7.43
C VAL A 27 1.24 -2.72 -7.14
N MET A 28 2.54 -2.49 -7.29
CA MET A 28 3.14 -1.16 -7.25
C MET A 28 3.77 -0.82 -8.60
N ALA A 29 3.50 0.37 -9.13
CA ALA A 29 4.03 0.78 -10.43
C ALA A 29 5.54 1.04 -10.41
N CYS A 30 6.05 1.69 -9.35
CA CYS A 30 7.46 2.05 -9.23
C CYS A 30 8.30 0.84 -8.73
N PRO A 31 9.47 0.58 -9.35
CA PRO A 31 10.47 -0.30 -8.75
C PRO A 31 10.83 0.19 -7.33
N GLY A 32 10.89 -0.72 -6.35
CA GLY A 32 11.15 -0.35 -4.96
C GLY A 32 9.98 0.31 -4.21
N GLY A 33 8.79 0.37 -4.81
CA GLY A 33 7.60 0.97 -4.21
C GLY A 33 7.63 2.50 -4.15
N CYS A 34 6.75 3.10 -3.36
CA CYS A 34 6.57 4.56 -3.32
C CYS A 34 7.84 5.33 -2.94
N VAL A 35 8.68 4.77 -2.06
CA VAL A 35 9.96 5.39 -1.65
C VAL A 35 11.00 5.51 -2.76
N GLY A 36 10.81 4.75 -3.85
CA GLY A 36 11.58 4.81 -5.10
C GLY A 36 10.83 5.53 -6.23
N GLY A 37 9.75 6.25 -5.93
CA GLY A 37 8.95 6.95 -6.94
C GLY A 37 9.73 8.07 -7.64
N GLY A 38 9.32 8.39 -8.88
CA GLY A 38 10.03 9.36 -9.73
C GLY A 38 10.04 10.82 -9.21
N GLY A 39 9.23 11.14 -8.19
CA GLY A 39 9.25 12.45 -7.52
C GLY A 39 10.26 12.53 -6.37
N GLN A 40 10.96 11.45 -6.04
CA GLN A 40 11.89 11.41 -4.91
C GLN A 40 13.25 12.03 -5.29
N PRO A 41 14.01 12.60 -4.34
CA PRO A 41 15.33 13.16 -4.62
C PRO A 41 16.27 12.12 -5.25
N VAL A 42 16.97 12.51 -6.31
CA VAL A 42 17.91 11.66 -7.06
C VAL A 42 19.34 11.94 -6.61
N LYS A 43 20.13 10.88 -6.48
CA LYS A 43 21.59 10.95 -6.28
C LYS A 43 22.26 10.01 -7.28
N ASP A 44 23.06 10.56 -8.16
CA ASP A 44 23.70 9.81 -9.25
C ASP A 44 24.51 8.61 -8.73
N GLY A 45 24.23 7.44 -9.29
CA GLY A 45 24.90 6.18 -8.93
C GLY A 45 24.40 5.52 -7.64
N TYR A 46 23.35 6.05 -6.99
CA TYR A 46 22.80 5.47 -5.76
C TYR A 46 21.32 5.09 -5.92
N GLU A 47 20.99 3.84 -5.60
CA GLU A 47 19.61 3.41 -5.36
C GLU A 47 19.28 3.59 -3.87
N LEU A 48 18.33 4.48 -3.56
CA LEU A 48 18.01 4.87 -2.18
C LEU A 48 16.69 4.31 -1.67
N ALA A 49 15.86 3.71 -2.53
CA ALA A 49 14.54 3.19 -2.15
C ALA A 49 14.62 2.23 -0.95
N PHE A 50 15.57 1.30 -0.98
CA PHE A 50 15.75 0.32 0.10
C PHE A 50 16.14 0.95 1.44
N ASN A 51 17.09 1.88 1.42
CA ASN A 51 17.54 2.58 2.63
C ASN A 51 16.44 3.46 3.21
N ARG A 52 15.66 4.12 2.35
CA ARG A 52 14.48 4.90 2.76
C ARG A 52 13.40 4.00 3.36
N GLY A 53 13.11 2.88 2.73
CA GLY A 53 12.14 1.88 3.23
C GLY A 53 12.50 1.38 4.62
N LYS A 54 13.77 1.04 4.87
CA LYS A 54 14.24 0.61 6.21
C LYS A 54 13.97 1.64 7.30
N LYS A 55 14.08 2.93 7.00
CA LYS A 55 13.79 3.99 7.97
C LYS A 55 12.30 4.07 8.28
N LEU A 56 11.43 3.89 7.30
CA LEU A 56 9.99 3.85 7.52
C LEU A 56 9.58 2.65 8.37
N TYR A 57 10.11 1.45 8.09
CA TYR A 57 9.82 0.26 8.90
C TYR A 57 10.29 0.43 10.34
N PHE A 58 11.49 0.99 10.54
CA PHE A 58 11.97 1.30 11.88
C PHE A 58 11.03 2.25 12.63
N LEU A 59 10.53 3.31 11.99
CA LEU A 59 9.58 4.24 12.63
C LEU A 59 8.25 3.56 12.96
N ASP A 60 7.73 2.72 12.07
CA ASP A 60 6.48 1.98 12.25
C ASP A 60 6.58 0.92 13.37
N GLU A 61 7.69 0.19 13.44
CA GLU A 61 7.97 -0.80 14.50
C GLU A 61 8.09 -0.18 15.89
N ASN A 62 8.52 1.08 15.96
CA ASN A 62 8.70 1.81 17.22
C ASN A 62 7.56 2.81 17.51
N SER A 63 6.46 2.76 16.76
CA SER A 63 5.30 3.60 17.01
C SER A 63 4.50 3.09 18.21
N GLU A 64 4.05 4.00 19.08
CA GLU A 64 3.15 3.68 20.19
C GLU A 64 1.78 3.19 19.70
N ILE A 65 1.30 3.75 18.59
CA ILE A 65 0.06 3.33 17.92
C ILE A 65 0.45 2.79 16.55
N ARG A 66 0.24 1.48 16.35
CA ARG A 66 0.65 0.78 15.12
C ARG A 66 -0.54 0.36 14.28
N TYR A 67 -1.61 -0.12 14.90
CA TYR A 67 -2.77 -0.63 14.17
C TYR A 67 -3.86 0.44 14.08
N SER A 68 -4.42 0.65 12.89
CA SER A 68 -5.40 1.71 12.64
C SER A 68 -6.66 1.60 13.52
N HIS A 69 -7.07 0.37 13.87
CA HIS A 69 -8.24 0.12 14.72
C HIS A 69 -7.98 0.37 16.22
N GLU A 70 -6.73 0.65 16.62
CA GLU A 70 -6.37 1.07 17.98
C GLU A 70 -6.24 2.60 18.08
N ASN A 71 -6.24 3.30 16.95
CA ASN A 71 -6.13 4.76 16.92
C ASN A 71 -7.44 5.40 17.40
N LYS A 72 -7.37 6.18 18.49
CA LYS A 72 -8.53 6.85 19.11
C LYS A 72 -9.26 7.80 18.16
N ASP A 73 -8.54 8.49 17.28
CA ASP A 73 -9.14 9.40 16.30
C ASP A 73 -9.93 8.63 15.24
N ILE A 74 -9.43 7.46 14.83
CA ILE A 74 -10.14 6.57 13.90
C ILE A 74 -11.37 5.96 14.56
N ILE A 75 -11.25 5.52 15.82
CA ILE A 75 -12.39 4.98 16.58
C ILE A 75 -13.49 6.06 16.69
N ALA A 76 -13.15 7.27 17.15
CA ALA A 76 -14.12 8.36 17.25
C ALA A 76 -14.76 8.72 15.90
N LEU A 77 -13.96 8.79 14.83
CA LEU A 77 -14.45 9.05 13.48
C LEU A 77 -15.45 7.98 13.01
N TYR A 78 -15.19 6.71 13.31
CA TYR A 78 -16.13 5.65 12.99
C TYR A 78 -17.34 5.65 13.92
N ASP A 79 -17.22 5.89 15.22
CA ASP A 79 -18.38 5.90 16.12
C ASP A 79 -19.36 7.04 15.78
N GLU A 80 -18.82 8.23 15.53
CA GLU A 80 -19.61 9.46 15.38
C GLU A 80 -20.08 9.72 13.95
N TYR A 81 -19.30 9.32 12.94
CA TYR A 81 -19.55 9.72 11.54
C TYR A 81 -19.82 8.55 10.59
N PHE A 82 -18.93 7.55 10.53
CA PHE A 82 -19.05 6.44 9.57
C PHE A 82 -19.87 5.24 10.09
N HIS A 83 -20.09 5.15 11.40
CA HIS A 83 -20.70 4.09 12.20
C HIS A 83 -20.03 2.71 12.13
N LYS A 84 -19.70 2.21 10.94
CA LYS A 84 -19.00 0.93 10.74
C LYS A 84 -18.25 0.91 9.42
N PRO A 85 -17.18 0.10 9.30
CA PRO A 85 -16.59 -0.22 8.01
C PRO A 85 -17.65 -0.75 7.04
N LEU A 86 -17.56 -0.37 5.77
CA LEU A 86 -18.50 -0.75 4.72
C LEU A 86 -19.95 -0.25 4.94
N SER A 87 -20.18 0.75 5.82
CA SER A 87 -21.48 1.44 5.89
C SER A 87 -21.78 2.20 4.59
N HIS A 88 -23.03 2.61 4.40
CA HIS A 88 -23.41 3.43 3.24
C HIS A 88 -22.56 4.69 3.11
N ARG A 89 -22.33 5.40 4.23
CA ARG A 89 -21.54 6.62 4.27
C ARG A 89 -20.05 6.38 4.03
N ALA A 90 -19.50 5.31 4.60
CA ALA A 90 -18.11 4.92 4.34
C ALA A 90 -17.93 4.53 2.86
N HIS A 91 -18.92 3.85 2.27
CA HIS A 91 -18.90 3.50 0.86
C HIS A 91 -18.95 4.73 -0.05
N GLU A 92 -19.84 5.69 0.23
CA GLU A 92 -19.97 6.92 -0.55
C GLU A 92 -18.68 7.76 -0.56
N LEU A 93 -17.95 7.82 0.56
CA LEU A 93 -16.82 8.73 0.73
C LEU A 93 -15.44 8.06 0.58
N LEU A 94 -15.31 6.78 0.92
CA LEU A 94 -14.01 6.08 1.01
C LEU A 94 -13.88 4.96 -0.03
N HIS A 95 -14.94 4.63 -0.77
CA HIS A 95 -14.90 3.65 -1.84
C HIS A 95 -15.13 4.33 -3.18
N VAL A 96 -14.54 3.78 -4.22
CA VAL A 96 -14.66 4.28 -5.60
C VAL A 96 -15.04 3.12 -6.51
N HIS A 97 -15.79 3.44 -7.55
CA HIS A 97 -16.03 2.56 -8.68
C HIS A 97 -15.54 3.26 -9.96
N GLU A 98 -15.23 2.47 -10.98
CA GLU A 98 -14.91 2.99 -12.33
C GLU A 98 -16.15 3.56 -13.02
#